data_AF-A0A257S284-F1
#
_entry.id   AF-A0A257S284-F1
#
_cell.length_a   1.000
_cell.length_b   1.000
_cell.length_c   1.000
_cell.angle_alpha   90.00
_cell.angle_beta   90.00
_cell.angle_gamma   90.00
#
_symmetry.space_group_name_H-M   'P 1'
#
loop_
_entity.id
_entity.type
_entity.pdbx_description
1 polymer ?
#
loop_
_entity_poly.entity_id
_entity_poly.type
_entity_poly.pdbx_seq_one_letter_code
_entity_poly.pdbx_strand_id
1 'polypeptide(L)'
;RLILSRDETGAYPELDALAAMAPKASVALRTDNRVSQLAAARAGLGIAVLGHHVALGAGLTRIDSPPLPEREIWLVQHEDTRDVPRIRAVADALAARMRAAEPIFAGRGQAPATPEPTSLAGSQSRSNVAGSTPP
;
A
#
# COMPACT_ATOMS: atom_id res chain seq x y z
N ARG A 1 -11.67 -15.70 0.58
CA ARG A 1 -12.06 -15.04 -0.68
C ARG A 1 -10.85 -14.35 -1.28
N LEU A 2 -10.65 -14.44 -2.58
CA LEU A 2 -9.50 -13.85 -3.28
C LEU A 2 -9.92 -12.64 -4.10
N ILE A 3 -9.06 -11.62 -4.11
CA ILE A 3 -9.11 -10.48 -5.01
C ILE A 3 -7.97 -10.69 -6.01
N LEU A 4 -8.32 -10.94 -7.25
CA LEU A 4 -7.35 -11.29 -8.30
C LEU A 4 -7.19 -10.11 -9.26
N SER A 5 -6.00 -9.99 -9.84
CA SER A 5 -5.84 -9.17 -11.04
C SER A 5 -6.70 -9.74 -12.16
N ARG A 6 -7.31 -8.85 -12.95
CA ARG A 6 -7.92 -9.27 -14.21
C ARG A 6 -6.78 -9.57 -15.18
N ASP A 7 -6.82 -10.74 -15.79
CA ASP A 7 -5.91 -11.10 -16.86
C ASP A 7 -6.67 -11.07 -18.19
N GLU A 8 -6.16 -10.33 -19.16
CA GLU A 8 -6.66 -10.30 -20.54
C GLU A 8 -5.59 -10.83 -21.52
N THR A 9 -4.35 -11.14 -21.09
CA THR A 9 -3.24 -11.43 -22.02
C THR A 9 -1.98 -12.16 -21.48
N GLY A 10 -1.86 -12.58 -20.21
CA GLY A 10 -0.62 -13.22 -19.73
C GLY A 10 -0.63 -13.87 -18.35
N ALA A 11 0.16 -14.95 -18.21
CA ALA A 11 0.36 -15.67 -16.95
C ALA A 11 1.02 -14.78 -15.88
N TYR A 12 0.36 -14.60 -14.75
CA TYR A 12 0.89 -13.93 -13.57
C TYR A 12 1.23 -14.99 -12.52
N PRO A 13 2.52 -15.32 -12.31
CA PRO A 13 2.93 -16.33 -11.33
C PRO A 13 2.44 -16.01 -9.92
N GLU A 14 2.22 -14.72 -9.59
CA GLU A 14 1.64 -14.33 -8.31
C GLU A 14 0.16 -14.72 -8.16
N LEU A 15 -0.61 -14.76 -9.24
CA LEU A 15 -2.00 -15.23 -9.21
C LEU A 15 -2.05 -16.74 -9.07
N ASP A 16 -1.16 -17.45 -9.77
CA ASP A 16 -1.03 -18.91 -9.66
C ASP A 16 -0.58 -19.32 -8.25
N ALA A 17 0.41 -18.62 -7.69
CA ALA A 17 0.86 -18.83 -6.32
C ALA A 17 -0.27 -18.56 -5.31
N LEU A 18 -1.01 -17.46 -5.47
CA LEU A 18 -2.12 -17.12 -4.58
C LEU A 18 -3.26 -18.15 -4.69
N ALA A 19 -3.59 -18.61 -5.89
CA ALA A 19 -4.60 -19.64 -6.10
C ALA A 19 -4.15 -21.00 -5.51
N ALA A 20 -2.88 -21.36 -5.68
CA ALA A 20 -2.30 -22.59 -5.13
C ALA A 20 -2.24 -22.60 -3.59
N MET A 21 -2.03 -21.44 -2.96
CA MET A 21 -2.09 -21.29 -1.50
C MET A 21 -3.50 -21.48 -0.95
N ALA A 22 -4.53 -21.16 -1.75
CA ALA A 22 -5.91 -21.16 -1.31
C ALA A 22 -6.85 -21.82 -2.34
N PRO A 23 -6.67 -23.13 -2.64
CA PRO A 23 -7.34 -23.79 -3.76
C PRO A 23 -8.87 -23.89 -3.58
N LYS A 24 -9.36 -23.76 -2.34
CA LYS A 24 -10.79 -23.77 -2.00
C LYS A 24 -11.40 -22.37 -1.87
N ALA A 25 -10.62 -21.30 -2.08
CA ALA A 25 -11.12 -19.94 -1.91
C ALA A 25 -11.92 -19.48 -3.13
N SER A 26 -13.10 -18.91 -2.89
CA SER A 26 -13.88 -18.25 -3.94
C SER A 26 -13.25 -16.90 -4.32
N VAL A 27 -13.44 -16.50 -5.58
CA VAL A 27 -13.01 -15.19 -6.09
C VAL A 27 -14.09 -14.15 -5.77
N ALA A 28 -13.74 -13.12 -5.02
CA ALA A 28 -14.65 -12.02 -4.68
C ALA A 28 -14.60 -10.87 -5.69
N LEU A 29 -13.45 -10.64 -6.32
CA LEU A 29 -13.24 -9.54 -7.26
C LEU A 29 -12.14 -9.89 -8.26
N ARG A 30 -12.32 -9.47 -9.52
CA ARG A 30 -11.27 -9.44 -10.55
C ARG A 30 -11.13 -8.03 -11.11
N THR A 31 -9.97 -7.39 -10.90
CA THR A 31 -9.68 -6.03 -11.39
C THR A 31 -8.19 -5.84 -11.58
N ASP A 32 -7.79 -5.18 -12.65
CA ASP A 32 -6.43 -4.72 -12.96
C ASP A 32 -6.04 -3.42 -12.22
N ASN A 33 -7.01 -2.72 -11.63
CA ASN A 33 -6.77 -1.48 -10.89
C ASN A 33 -6.27 -1.77 -9.47
N ARG A 34 -5.00 -1.42 -9.21
CA ARG A 34 -4.34 -1.59 -7.89
C ARG A 34 -5.02 -0.82 -6.76
N VAL A 35 -5.60 0.36 -7.04
CA VAL A 35 -6.34 1.15 -6.04
C VAL A 35 -7.61 0.42 -5.62
N SER A 36 -8.33 -0.16 -6.59
CA SER A 36 -9.52 -0.98 -6.31
C SER A 36 -9.18 -2.25 -5.51
N GLN A 37 -8.06 -2.91 -5.82
CA GLN A 37 -7.60 -4.07 -5.05
C GLN A 37 -7.28 -3.70 -3.59
N LEU A 38 -6.56 -2.59 -3.39
CA LEU A 38 -6.25 -2.08 -2.05
C LEU A 38 -7.52 -1.75 -1.27
N ALA A 39 -8.45 -1.00 -1.87
CA ALA A 39 -9.71 -0.63 -1.24
C ALA A 39 -10.55 -1.86 -0.85
N ALA A 40 -10.64 -2.85 -1.75
CA ALA A 40 -11.35 -4.10 -1.48
C ALA A 40 -10.70 -4.92 -0.35
N ALA A 41 -9.37 -4.99 -0.30
CA ALA A 41 -8.65 -5.66 0.79
C ALA A 41 -8.90 -4.96 2.14
N ARG A 42 -8.82 -3.61 2.17
CA ARG A 42 -9.10 -2.81 3.38
C ARG A 42 -10.54 -2.92 3.85
N ALA A 43 -11.48 -3.08 2.93
CA ALA A 43 -12.89 -3.31 3.24
C ALA A 43 -13.20 -4.76 3.68
N GLY A 44 -12.19 -5.63 3.79
CA GLY A 44 -12.37 -7.03 4.20
C GLY A 44 -13.01 -7.93 3.13
N LEU A 45 -12.97 -7.52 1.86
CA LEU A 45 -13.54 -8.30 0.76
C LEU A 45 -12.75 -9.59 0.48
N GLY A 46 -11.45 -9.62 0.80
CA GLY A 46 -10.61 -10.79 0.64
C GLY A 46 -9.12 -10.51 0.71
N ILE A 47 -8.33 -11.50 0.32
CA ILE A 47 -6.86 -11.42 0.23
C ILE A 47 -6.48 -10.95 -1.17
N ALA A 48 -5.52 -10.02 -1.26
CA ALA A 48 -5.01 -9.48 -2.52
C ALA A 48 -3.47 -9.53 -2.54
N VAL A 49 -2.88 -9.74 -3.73
CA VAL A 49 -1.45 -9.49 -3.96
C VAL A 49 -1.25 -8.00 -4.26
N LEU A 50 -0.50 -7.31 -3.41
CA LEU A 50 -0.23 -5.88 -3.52
C LEU A 50 1.29 -5.63 -3.47
N GLY A 51 1.77 -4.63 -4.21
CA GLY A 51 3.14 -4.15 -4.05
C GLY A 51 3.34 -3.57 -2.65
N HIS A 52 4.51 -3.79 -2.05
CA HIS A 52 4.79 -3.36 -0.67
C HIS A 52 4.58 -1.86 -0.44
N HIS A 53 4.99 -1.02 -1.40
CA HIS A 53 4.75 0.43 -1.36
C HIS A 53 3.26 0.83 -1.34
N VAL A 54 2.37 0.01 -1.92
CA VAL A 54 0.92 0.27 -1.95
C VAL A 54 0.25 -0.13 -0.63
N ALA A 55 0.72 -1.22 -0.02
CA ALA A 55 0.18 -1.72 1.24
C ALA A 55 0.72 -0.96 2.47
N LEU A 56 1.76 -0.16 2.29
CA LEU A 56 2.41 0.59 3.37
C LEU A 56 1.42 1.53 4.07
N GLY A 57 1.25 1.37 5.39
CA GLY A 57 0.34 2.20 6.18
C GLY A 57 -1.15 1.95 5.91
N ALA A 58 -1.51 0.92 5.14
CA ALA A 58 -2.90 0.65 4.78
C ALA A 58 -3.73 -0.06 5.87
N GLY A 59 -3.12 -0.37 7.02
CA GLY A 59 -3.75 -1.17 8.07
C GLY A 59 -4.01 -2.62 7.67
N LEU A 60 -3.22 -3.14 6.71
CA LEU A 60 -3.31 -4.51 6.22
C LEU A 60 -2.26 -5.39 6.91
N THR A 61 -2.62 -6.65 7.15
CA THR A 61 -1.69 -7.67 7.66
C THR A 61 -1.06 -8.42 6.48
N ARG A 62 0.27 -8.49 6.45
CA ARG A 62 0.99 -9.34 5.49
C ARG A 62 0.76 -10.81 5.84
N ILE A 63 0.43 -11.61 4.84
CA ILE A 63 0.29 -13.06 4.96
C ILE A 63 1.57 -13.69 4.40
N ASP A 64 2.09 -14.72 5.07
CA ASP A 64 3.21 -15.49 4.56
C ASP A 64 2.84 -16.15 3.23
N SER A 65 3.67 -15.96 2.22
CA SER A 65 3.49 -16.54 0.89
C SER A 65 4.79 -17.21 0.43
N PRO A 66 4.71 -18.15 -0.51
CA PRO A 66 5.86 -18.51 -1.34
C PRO A 66 6.47 -17.25 -1.98
N PRO A 67 7.75 -17.30 -2.38
CA PRO A 67 8.38 -16.21 -3.09
C PRO A 67 7.53 -15.79 -4.29
N LEU A 68 7.09 -14.53 -4.29
CA LEU A 68 6.43 -13.91 -5.43
C LEU A 68 7.50 -13.38 -6.39
N PRO A 69 7.22 -13.32 -7.71
CA PRO A 69 8.16 -12.80 -8.68
C PRO A 69 8.55 -11.35 -8.35
N GLU A 70 9.85 -11.09 -8.37
CA GLU A 70 10.37 -9.73 -8.25
C GLU A 70 10.03 -8.91 -9.49
N ARG A 71 9.79 -7.61 -9.30
CA ARG A 71 9.45 -6.67 -10.37
C ARG A 71 10.55 -5.61 -10.45
N GLU A 72 11.24 -5.56 -11.57
CA GLU A 72 12.23 -4.53 -11.84
C GLU A 72 11.56 -3.22 -12.24
N ILE A 73 12.11 -2.10 -11.77
CA ILE A 73 11.66 -0.75 -12.15
C ILE A 73 12.70 -0.13 -13.07
N TRP A 74 12.29 0.20 -14.29
CA TRP A 74 13.14 0.77 -15.33
C TRP A 74 12.86 2.26 -15.50
N LEU A 75 13.92 3.06 -15.58
CA LEU A 75 13.86 4.45 -16.03
C LEU A 75 14.29 4.50 -17.49
N VAL A 76 13.35 4.80 -18.38
CA VAL A 76 13.57 4.80 -19.84
C VAL A 76 13.55 6.24 -20.36
N GLN A 77 14.48 6.55 -21.27
CA GLN A 77 14.58 7.84 -21.94
C GLN A 77 14.92 7.62 -23.41
N HIS A 78 14.47 8.52 -24.29
CA HIS A 78 14.80 8.48 -25.71
C HIS A 78 16.28 8.84 -25.90
N GLU A 79 16.95 8.18 -26.85
CA GLU A 79 18.38 8.35 -27.10
C GLU A 79 18.74 9.83 -27.34
N ASP A 80 18.01 10.50 -28.24
CA ASP A 80 18.18 11.93 -28.55
C ASP A 80 18.03 12.87 -27.35
N THR A 81 17.31 12.44 -26.31
CA THR A 81 17.08 13.26 -25.11
C THR A 81 18.09 13.01 -24.00
N ARG A 82 18.92 11.98 -24.12
CA ARG A 82 19.83 11.53 -23.06
C ARG A 82 20.86 12.59 -22.67
N ASP A 83 21.36 13.33 -23.65
CA ASP A 83 22.42 14.31 -23.44
C ASP A 83 21.90 15.73 -23.20
N VAL A 84 20.58 15.93 -23.20
CA VAL A 84 19.97 17.23 -22.88
C VAL A 84 20.16 17.51 -21.38
N PRO A 85 20.89 18.58 -20.97
CA PRO A 85 21.32 18.74 -19.58
C PRO A 85 20.20 18.71 -18.53
N ARG A 86 19.08 19.38 -18.83
CA ARG A 86 17.90 19.39 -17.93
C ARG A 86 17.23 18.02 -17.80
N ILE A 87 17.24 17.19 -18.85
CA ILE A 87 16.63 15.86 -18.83
C ILE A 87 17.51 14.92 -18.01
N ARG A 88 18.83 14.95 -18.27
CA ARG A 88 19.82 14.20 -17.48
C ARG A 88 19.74 14.54 -15.99
N ALA A 89 19.66 15.83 -15.65
CA ALA A 89 19.54 16.26 -14.25
C ALA A 89 18.31 15.65 -13.55
N VAL A 90 17.15 15.62 -14.21
CA VAL A 90 15.93 15.00 -13.67
C VAL A 90 16.06 13.48 -13.59
N ALA A 91 16.61 12.84 -14.62
CA ALA A 91 16.81 11.39 -14.66
C ALA A 91 17.74 10.93 -13.53
N ASP A 92 18.86 11.62 -13.31
CA ASP A 92 19.81 11.33 -12.24
C ASP A 92 19.16 11.52 -10.86
N ALA A 93 18.41 12.62 -10.68
CA ALA A 93 17.68 12.87 -9.43
C ALA A 93 16.61 11.80 -9.16
N LEU A 94 15.84 11.39 -10.17
CA LEU A 94 14.84 10.33 -10.03
C LEU A 94 15.49 8.99 -9.72
N ALA A 95 16.56 8.61 -10.44
CA ALA A 95 17.27 7.38 -10.20
C ALA A 95 17.87 7.32 -8.79
N ALA A 96 18.42 8.43 -8.29
CA ALA A 96 18.92 8.52 -6.91
C ALA A 96 17.79 8.32 -5.88
N ARG A 97 16.64 8.99 -6.08
CA ARG A 97 15.48 8.86 -5.17
C ARG A 97 14.88 7.46 -5.20
N MET A 98 14.78 6.83 -6.37
CA MET A 98 14.27 5.47 -6.51
C MET A 98 15.18 4.45 -5.83
N ARG A 99 16.51 4.60 -5.95
CA ARG A 99 17.47 3.77 -5.20
C ARG A 99 17.34 3.96 -3.69
N ALA A 100 17.20 5.20 -3.22
CA ALA A 100 17.01 5.47 -1.78
C ALA A 100 15.68 4.90 -1.25
N ALA A 101 14.64 4.82 -2.10
CA ALA A 101 13.33 4.28 -1.75
C ALA A 101 13.24 2.75 -1.89
N GLU A 102 14.28 2.07 -2.40
CA GLU A 102 14.30 0.62 -2.63
C GLU A 102 13.78 -0.21 -1.45
N PRO A 103 14.12 0.09 -0.17
CA PRO A 103 13.63 -0.71 0.94
C PRO A 103 12.10 -0.77 1.01
N ILE A 104 11.40 0.31 0.64
CA ILE A 104 9.93 0.39 0.64
C ILE A 104 9.36 -0.56 -0.43
N PHE A 105 9.97 -0.61 -1.61
CA PHE A 105 9.54 -1.50 -2.68
C PHE A 105 9.86 -2.97 -2.38
N ALA A 106 11.01 -3.24 -1.74
CA ALA A 106 11.41 -4.57 -1.33
C ALA A 106 10.72 -5.08 -0.05
N GLY A 107 9.79 -4.29 0.53
CA GLY A 107 9.03 -4.68 1.71
C GLY A 107 9.84 -4.71 3.01
N ARG A 108 10.99 -4.03 3.02
CA ARG A 108 11.83 -3.78 4.19
C ARG A 108 11.60 -2.38 4.80
N GLY A 109 10.90 -1.50 4.09
CA GLY A 109 10.53 -0.17 4.55
C GLY A 109 9.37 -0.21 5.54
N GLN A 110 9.45 0.62 6.58
CA GLN A 110 8.39 0.71 7.59
C GLN A 110 7.31 1.72 7.18
N ALA A 111 6.06 1.45 7.57
CA ALA A 111 5.01 2.43 7.42
C ALA A 111 5.36 3.67 8.26
N PRO A 112 5.15 4.90 7.75
CA PRO A 112 5.21 6.06 8.64
C PRO A 112 4.25 5.78 9.79
N ALA A 113 4.75 5.92 11.02
CA ALA A 113 3.94 5.74 12.22
C ALA A 113 2.66 6.57 12.05
N THR A 114 1.50 5.93 12.16
CA THR A 114 0.24 6.65 12.25
C THR A 114 0.40 7.67 13.38
N PRO A 115 0.22 8.98 13.16
CA PRO A 115 0.21 9.90 14.28
C PRO A 115 -0.90 9.42 15.21
N GLU A 116 -0.53 9.07 16.46
CA GLU A 116 -1.51 8.69 17.46
C GLU A 116 -2.61 9.76 17.48
N PRO A 117 -3.90 9.37 17.56
CA PRO A 117 -4.96 10.34 17.78
C PRO A 117 -4.58 11.07 19.05
N THR A 118 -4.20 12.35 18.91
CA THR A 118 -3.92 13.23 20.04
C THR A 118 -5.13 13.15 20.94
N SER A 119 -4.96 12.44 22.07
CA SER A 119 -5.98 12.24 23.07
C SER A 119 -6.34 13.60 23.65
N LEU A 120 -7.36 14.24 23.06
CA LEU A 120 -8.12 15.32 23.66
C LEU A 120 -9.12 14.70 24.66
N ALA A 121 -8.61 13.91 25.61
CA ALA A 121 -9.32 13.49 26.80
C ALA A 121 -8.69 14.22 28.00
N GLY A 122 -8.98 15.51 28.09
CA GLY A 122 -8.40 16.39 29.09
C GLY A 122 -9.19 17.67 29.28
N SER A 123 -10.50 17.57 29.50
CA SER A 123 -11.29 18.70 30.03
C SER A 123 -12.22 18.24 31.15
N GLN A 124 -11.60 18.08 32.31
CA GLN A 124 -12.10 18.36 33.66
C GLN A 124 -13.61 18.50 33.86
N SER A 125 -14.16 17.53 34.61
CA SER A 125 -15.35 17.72 35.45
C SER A 125 -15.11 18.88 36.43
N ARG A 126 -15.82 19.99 36.26
CA ARG A 126 -16.13 20.90 37.37
C ARG A 126 -17.54 20.59 37.86
N SER A 127 -17.63 19.72 38.84
CA SER A 127 -18.76 19.65 39.76
C SER A 127 -18.66 20.89 40.66
N ASN A 128 -19.55 21.86 40.50
CA ASN A 128 -19.72 22.89 41.53
C ASN A 128 -21.14 22.82 42.07
N VAL A 129 -21.23 22.30 43.28
CA VAL A 129 -22.39 22.41 44.16
C VAL A 129 -22.50 23.88 44.56
N ALA A 130 -23.63 24.51 44.26
CA ALA A 130 -24.03 25.76 44.88
C ALA A 130 -25.55 25.74 45.02
N GLY A 131 -26.01 25.34 46.21
CA GLY A 131 -27.32 25.71 46.68
C GLY A 131 -27.30 27.18 47.11
N SER A 132 -28.31 27.95 46.71
CA SER A 132 -29.01 28.85 47.63
C SER A 132 -30.34 29.30 47.02
N THR A 133 -31.39 29.04 47.81
CA THR A 133 -32.79 29.47 47.83
C THR A 133 -33.10 30.89 47.29
N PRO A 134 -34.28 31.12 46.67
CA PRO A 134 -34.75 32.44 46.27
C PRO A 134 -35.58 33.13 47.37
N PRO A 135 -35.71 34.46 47.30
CA PRO A 135 -37.04 35.09 47.32
C PRO A 135 -37.38 35.77 46.00
#